data_AF-A0A5P2QUD0-F1
#
_entry.id   AF-A0A5P2QUD0-F1
#
_cell.length_a   1.000
_cell.length_b   1.000
_cell.length_c   1.000
_cell.angle_alpha   90.00
_cell.angle_beta   90.00
_cell.angle_gamma   90.00
#
_symmetry.space_group_name_H-M   'P 1'
#
loop_
_entity.id
_entity.type
_entity.pdbx_description
1 polymer ?
#
loop_
_entity_poly.entity_id
_entity_poly.type
_entity_poly.pdbx_seq_one_letter_code
_entity_poly.pdbx_strand_id
1 'polypeptide(L)'
;MRRGDILSAARDCVTRDRAATHGEAENGFDAIAKIWAALDQARGHRPRDGADVALYMAAVKLVRAATNPGHADNWVDLAGYAACGGEIATEDWPSNGGAA
;
A
#
# COMPACT_ATOMS: atom_id res chain seq x y z
N MET A 1 -10.88 23.45 3.68
CA MET A 1 -10.20 23.02 2.43
C MET A 1 -11.27 22.68 1.39
N ARG A 2 -11.25 23.33 0.22
CA ARG A 2 -12.14 23.10 -0.93
C ARG A 2 -11.40 22.34 -2.02
N ARG A 3 -12.11 21.86 -3.06
CA ARG A 3 -11.50 21.09 -4.18
C ARG A 3 -10.27 21.77 -4.80
N GLY A 4 -10.33 23.09 -5.01
CA GLY A 4 -9.20 23.87 -5.55
C GLY A 4 -7.98 23.89 -4.64
N ASP A 5 -8.18 23.92 -3.32
CA ASP A 5 -7.10 23.88 -2.33
C ASP A 5 -6.41 22.51 -2.35
N ILE A 6 -7.19 21.43 -2.46
CA ILE A 6 -6.67 20.05 -2.55
C ILE A 6 -5.83 19.88 -3.82
N LEU A 7 -6.32 20.34 -4.97
CA LEU A 7 -5.57 20.26 -6.23
C LEU A 7 -4.29 21.09 -6.19
N SER A 8 -4.33 22.27 -5.57
CA SER A 8 -3.15 23.12 -5.42
C SER A 8 -2.11 22.48 -4.50
N ALA A 9 -2.54 21.92 -3.36
CA ALA A 9 -1.67 21.18 -2.45
C ALA A 9 -1.08 19.93 -3.11
N ALA A 10 -1.88 19.15 -3.84
CA ALA A 10 -1.41 17.98 -4.57
C ALA A 10 -0.38 18.37 -5.63
N ARG A 11 -0.65 19.39 -6.44
CA ARG A 11 0.30 19.94 -7.42
C ARG A 11 1.61 20.30 -6.73
N ASP A 12 1.55 21.05 -5.65
CA ASP A 12 2.74 21.51 -4.95
C ASP A 12 3.55 20.33 -4.39
N CYS A 13 2.89 19.34 -3.78
CA CYS A 13 3.54 18.12 -3.27
C CYS A 13 4.19 17.27 -4.39
N VAL A 14 3.55 17.14 -5.56
CA VAL A 14 4.10 16.32 -6.65
C VAL A 14 5.14 17.05 -7.49
N THR A 15 5.16 18.39 -7.48
CA THR A 15 6.07 19.20 -8.32
C THR A 15 7.26 19.79 -7.58
N ARG A 16 7.17 20.13 -6.29
CA ARG A 16 8.27 20.80 -5.56
C ARG A 16 9.18 19.86 -4.77
N ASP A 17 8.65 18.75 -4.26
CA ASP A 17 9.33 17.95 -3.23
C ASP A 17 10.06 16.71 -3.78
N ARG A 18 9.94 16.43 -5.08
CA ARG A 18 10.47 15.20 -5.69
C ARG A 18 11.75 15.37 -6.52
N ALA A 19 11.97 16.52 -7.15
CA ALA A 19 13.11 16.68 -8.05
C ALA A 19 14.48 16.83 -7.35
N ALA A 20 14.51 17.13 -6.04
CA ALA A 20 15.74 17.54 -5.35
C ALA A 20 16.32 16.50 -4.35
N THR A 21 15.54 15.53 -3.86
CA THR A 21 15.97 14.75 -2.67
C THR A 21 15.53 13.30 -2.63
N HIS A 22 14.58 12.87 -3.46
CA HIS A 22 14.09 11.50 -3.48
C HIS A 22 14.14 10.98 -4.91
N GLY A 23 14.71 9.79 -5.12
CA GLY A 23 14.66 9.13 -6.42
C GLY A 23 13.22 9.14 -6.97
N GLU A 24 13.09 9.43 -8.26
CA GLU A 24 11.83 9.65 -8.99
C GLU A 24 10.66 8.84 -8.43
N ALA A 25 9.49 9.47 -8.28
CA ALA A 25 8.23 8.84 -7.89
C ALA A 25 7.98 7.48 -8.55
N GLU A 26 8.35 7.46 -9.82
CA GLU A 26 8.21 6.39 -10.79
C GLU A 26 9.03 5.16 -10.37
N ASN A 27 10.22 5.37 -9.77
CA ASN A 27 11.03 4.27 -9.21
C ASN A 27 10.32 3.56 -8.06
N GLY A 28 9.57 4.31 -7.24
CA GLY A 28 8.77 3.76 -6.15
C GLY A 28 7.62 2.91 -6.68
N PHE A 29 6.92 3.38 -7.72
CA PHE A 29 5.84 2.63 -8.35
C PHE A 29 6.33 1.35 -9.04
N ASP A 30 7.48 1.39 -9.70
CA ASP A 30 8.10 0.20 -10.29
C ASP A 30 8.47 -0.85 -9.24
N ALA A 31 9.01 -0.42 -8.10
CA ALA A 31 9.31 -1.31 -6.98
C ALA A 31 8.04 -1.91 -6.37
N ILE A 32 6.99 -1.10 -6.17
CA ILE A 32 5.69 -1.55 -5.68
C ILE A 32 5.07 -2.56 -6.64
N ALA A 33 5.08 -2.28 -7.95
CA ALA A 33 4.55 -3.16 -8.97
C ALA A 33 5.24 -4.53 -8.96
N LYS A 34 6.56 -4.58 -8.78
CA LYS A 34 7.31 -5.84 -8.63
C LYS A 34 6.90 -6.63 -7.40
N ILE A 35 6.71 -5.96 -6.26
CA ILE A 35 6.25 -6.63 -5.02
C ILE A 35 4.83 -7.15 -5.20
N TRP A 36 3.93 -6.35 -5.77
CA TRP A 36 2.55 -6.77 -6.04
C TRP A 36 2.47 -7.94 -7.01
N ALA A 37 3.32 -7.98 -8.04
CA ALA A 37 3.42 -9.13 -8.94
C ALA A 37 3.87 -10.41 -8.19
N ALA A 38 4.81 -10.30 -7.25
CA ALA A 38 5.21 -11.42 -6.41
C ALA A 38 4.08 -11.87 -5.47
N LEU A 39 3.29 -10.92 -4.93
CA LEU A 39 2.09 -11.24 -4.14
C LEU A 39 1.03 -11.93 -4.99
N ASP A 40 0.75 -11.43 -6.20
CA ASP A 40 -0.18 -12.02 -7.18
C ASP A 40 0.26 -13.46 -7.55
N GLN A 41 1.56 -13.70 -7.71
CA GLN A 41 2.11 -15.03 -7.96
C GLN A 41 1.91 -15.95 -6.74
N ALA A 42 2.25 -15.48 -5.54
CA ALA A 42 2.18 -16.28 -4.32
C ALA A 42 0.74 -16.72 -3.98
N ARG A 43 -0.24 -15.84 -4.23
CA ARG A 43 -1.64 -16.13 -3.97
C ARG A 43 -2.35 -17.01 -5.01
N GLY A 44 -1.81 -17.06 -6.23
CA GLY A 44 -2.45 -17.72 -7.37
C GLY A 44 -3.70 -17.00 -7.92
N HIS A 45 -4.42 -17.68 -8.81
CA HIS A 45 -5.52 -17.10 -9.57
C HIS A 45 -6.85 -17.12 -8.79
N ARG A 46 -6.99 -16.23 -7.81
CA ARG A 46 -8.27 -15.95 -7.13
C ARG A 46 -8.56 -14.45 -7.00
N PRO A 47 -9.84 -14.03 -6.95
CA PRO A 47 -10.20 -12.63 -6.69
C PRO A 47 -9.51 -12.10 -5.43
N ARG A 48 -9.05 -10.85 -5.46
CA ARG A 48 -8.43 -10.22 -4.30
C ARG A 48 -9.49 -9.99 -3.21
N ASP A 49 -9.17 -10.37 -1.98
CA ASP A 49 -9.96 -10.11 -0.79
C ASP A 49 -9.32 -8.99 0.08
N GLY A 50 -9.90 -8.75 1.25
CA GLY A 50 -9.41 -7.72 2.17
C GLY A 50 -8.00 -7.99 2.72
N ALA A 51 -7.66 -9.26 2.98
CA ALA A 51 -6.33 -9.64 3.45
C ALA A 51 -5.28 -9.39 2.36
N ASP A 52 -5.65 -9.63 1.10
CA ASP A 52 -4.79 -9.30 -0.03
C ASP A 52 -4.56 -7.80 -0.13
N VAL A 53 -5.62 -6.99 -0.09
CA VAL A 53 -5.48 -5.52 -0.14
C VAL A 53 -4.58 -5.01 1.00
N ALA A 54 -4.68 -5.59 2.19
CA ALA A 54 -3.82 -5.24 3.32
C ALA A 54 -2.32 -5.50 3.00
N LEU A 55 -1.99 -6.65 2.42
CA LEU A 55 -0.60 -6.95 1.97
C LEU A 55 -0.13 -5.98 0.87
N TYR A 56 -1.02 -5.53 -0.01
CA TYR A 56 -0.67 -4.63 -1.11
C TYR A 56 -0.41 -3.22 -0.57
N MET A 57 -1.17 -2.79 0.43
CA MET A 57 -0.93 -1.54 1.15
C MET A 57 0.36 -1.61 2.00
N ALA A 58 0.65 -2.75 2.63
CA ALA A 58 1.91 -3.00 3.31
C ALA A 58 3.12 -2.88 2.35
N ALA A 59 3.00 -3.37 1.11
CA ALA A 59 4.05 -3.22 0.10
C ALA A 59 4.36 -1.75 -0.26
N VAL A 60 3.36 -0.87 -0.28
CA VAL A 60 3.59 0.58 -0.44
C VAL A 60 4.47 1.11 0.70
N LYS A 61 4.21 0.66 1.94
CA LYS A 61 4.97 1.09 3.10
C LYS A 61 6.36 0.49 3.17
N LEU A 62 6.56 -0.76 2.71
CA LEU A 62 7.89 -1.35 2.53
C LEU A 62 8.77 -0.47 1.62
N VAL A 63 8.26 -0.06 0.45
CA VAL A 63 9.03 0.78 -0.49
C VAL A 63 9.27 2.18 0.08
N ARG A 64 8.30 2.77 0.78
CA ARG A 64 8.48 4.06 1.46
C ARG A 64 9.49 4.00 2.61
N ALA A 65 9.50 2.93 3.40
CA ALA A 65 10.49 2.71 4.45
C ALA A 65 11.89 2.49 3.85
N ALA A 66 12.00 1.79 2.71
CA ALA A 66 13.29 1.60 2.04
C ALA A 66 13.87 2.92 1.49
N THR A 67 13.01 3.82 1.00
CA THR A 67 13.43 5.11 0.40
C THR A 67 13.51 6.26 1.40
N ASN A 68 12.87 6.12 2.57
CA ASN A 68 12.94 7.07 3.69
C ASN A 68 12.89 6.31 5.04
N PRO A 69 13.99 5.64 5.43
CA PRO A 69 14.01 4.74 6.59
C PRO A 69 13.82 5.43 7.92
N GLY A 70 14.15 6.73 8.04
CA GLY A 70 14.00 7.51 9.25
C GLY A 70 12.56 7.98 9.53
N HIS A 71 11.63 7.80 8.59
CA HIS A 71 10.26 8.25 8.74
C HIS A 71 9.41 7.20 9.46
N ALA A 72 9.28 7.34 10.78
CA ALA A 72 8.62 6.38 11.68
C ALA A 72 7.22 5.94 11.21
N ASP A 73 6.40 6.86 10.68
CA ASP A 73 5.04 6.53 10.21
C ASP A 73 5.03 5.43 9.14
N ASN A 74 6.07 5.31 8.31
CA ASN A 74 6.12 4.22 7.32
C ASN A 74 6.15 2.84 8.01
N TRP A 75 6.84 2.73 9.15
CA TRP A 75 6.93 1.50 9.92
C TRP A 75 5.65 1.23 10.73
N VAL A 76 5.06 2.28 11.31
CA VAL A 76 3.78 2.17 12.02
C VAL A 76 2.68 1.73 11.07
N ASP A 77 2.56 2.37 9.91
CA ASP A 77 1.57 2.00 8.90
C ASP A 77 1.82 0.60 8.33
N LEU A 78 3.09 0.20 8.15
CA LEU A 78 3.43 -1.18 7.75
C LEU A 78 2.91 -2.20 8.76
N ALA A 79 3.17 -1.98 10.06
CA ALA A 79 2.67 -2.84 11.12
C ALA A 79 1.13 -2.80 11.20
N GLY A 80 0.53 -1.63 11.02
CA GLY A 80 -0.92 -1.45 11.00
C GLY A 80 -1.61 -2.23 9.87
N TYR A 81 -1.13 -2.11 8.63
CA TYR A 81 -1.67 -2.89 7.51
C TYR A 81 -1.48 -4.38 7.70
N ALA A 82 -0.32 -4.82 8.22
CA ALA A 82 -0.08 -6.23 8.53
C ALA A 82 -1.04 -6.75 9.62
N ALA A 83 -1.29 -5.96 10.67
CA ALA A 83 -2.24 -6.31 11.72
C ALA A 83 -3.67 -6.42 11.18
N CYS A 84 -4.15 -5.44 10.42
CA CYS A 84 -5.47 -5.49 9.79
C CYS A 84 -5.61 -6.69 8.85
N GLY A 85 -4.58 -6.99 8.06
CA GLY A 85 -4.60 -8.16 7.17
C GLY A 85 -4.64 -9.48 7.92
N GLY A 86 -3.91 -9.59 9.03
CA GLY A 86 -3.94 -10.74 9.92
C GLY A 86 -5.30 -10.94 10.57
N GLU A 87 -5.91 -9.87 11.07
CA GLU A 87 -7.28 -9.88 11.59
C GLU A 87 -8.26 -10.39 10.53
N ILE A 88 -8.31 -9.78 9.34
CA ILE A 88 -9.20 -10.20 8.25
C ILE A 88 -8.97 -11.67 7.83
N ALA A 89 -7.72 -12.14 7.82
CA ALA A 89 -7.39 -13.50 7.40
C ALA A 89 -7.74 -14.57 8.45
N THR A 90 -7.89 -14.17 9.72
CA THR A 90 -8.12 -15.08 10.85
C THR A 90 -9.49 -14.90 11.51
N GLU A 91 -10.17 -13.80 11.23
CA GLU A 91 -11.56 -13.60 11.59
C GLU A 91 -12.43 -14.53 10.74
N ASP A 92 -13.25 -15.34 11.40
CA ASP A 92 -14.25 -16.19 10.74
C ASP A 92 -15.30 -15.31 10.04
N TRP A 93 -14.96 -14.79 8.86
CA TRP A 93 -15.92 -14.15 7.94
C TRP A 93 -17.04 -15.15 7.65
N PRO A 94 -18.33 -14.79 7.81
CA PRO A 94 -19.36 -15.74 8.23
C PRO A 94 -19.51 -16.89 7.23
N SER A 95 -19.46 -18.09 7.79
CA SER A 95 -19.91 -19.35 7.20
C SER A 95 -21.42 -19.33 6.97
N ASN A 96 -21.90 -18.48 6.06
CA ASN A 96 -23.24 -18.58 5.46
C ASN A 96 -23.36 -17.76 4.18
N GLY A 97 -23.38 -18.44 3.03
CA GLY A 97 -23.62 -17.77 1.74
C GLY A 97 -23.61 -18.57 0.43
N GLY A 98 -23.65 -19.92 0.42
CA GLY A 98 -23.93 -20.72 -0.79
C GLY A 98 -22.74 -20.93 -1.75
N ALA A 99 -22.61 -22.05 -2.46
CA ALA A 99 -23.59 -23.04 -2.85
C ALA A 99 -23.05 -24.48 -2.74
N ALA A 100 -24.02 -25.38 -2.66
CA ALA A 100 -23.92 -26.82 -2.88
C ALA A 100 -23.25 -27.19 -4.22
#